data_AF-A0A830ECX8-F1
#
_entry.id   AF-A0A830ECX8-F1
#
_cell.length_a   1.000
_cell.length_b   1.000
_cell.length_c   1.000
_cell.angle_alpha   90.00
_cell.angle_beta   90.00
_cell.angle_gamma   90.00
#
_symmetry.space_group_name_H-M   'P 1'
#
loop_
_entity.id
_entity.type
_entity.pdbx_description
1 polymer ?
#
loop_
_entity_poly.entity_id
_entity_poly.type
_entity_poly.pdbx_seq_one_letter_code
_entity_poly.pdbx_strand_id
1 'polypeptide(L)'
;MSEVFIIDDVPVKYEDLFRAPEKEGAVVSVRVHKSVKELLTKLAEKEGLDGVSELLRYLVAGYIMGKYKLVRPEPKVITQPIFLNVNISKKAIEEHTDMAQMGLKMEIDELIKESMDVIGKVKKGVINPKGNEYIRRLRNKAVKYMIKALKYGLEEDYEKLKTIQMTLTTLLEEQ
;
A
#
# COMPACT_ATOMS: atom_id res chain seq x y z
N MET A 1 -5.04 -11.06 -12.88
CA MET A 1 -3.98 -11.89 -13.49
C MET A 1 -2.66 -11.34 -13.00
N SER A 2 -1.84 -12.11 -12.28
CA SER A 2 -0.50 -11.69 -11.90
C SER A 2 0.38 -11.61 -13.16
N GLU A 3 1.11 -10.51 -13.32
CA GLU A 3 2.01 -10.34 -14.47
C GLU A 3 3.18 -11.33 -14.34
N VAL A 4 3.40 -12.09 -15.41
CA VAL A 4 4.52 -13.02 -15.55
C VAL A 4 5.69 -12.25 -16.16
N PHE A 5 6.80 -12.21 -15.44
CA PHE A 5 8.06 -11.64 -15.91
C PHE A 5 8.89 -12.75 -16.55
N ILE A 6 9.50 -12.47 -17.69
CA ILE A 6 10.48 -13.38 -18.30
C ILE A 6 11.86 -12.85 -17.95
N ILE A 7 12.62 -13.61 -17.16
CA ILE A 7 13.98 -13.27 -16.73
C ILE A 7 14.89 -14.38 -17.24
N ASP A 8 15.83 -14.05 -18.13
CA ASP A 8 16.78 -15.01 -18.71
C ASP A 8 16.09 -16.30 -19.20
N ASP A 9 15.00 -16.13 -19.98
CA ASP A 9 14.12 -17.18 -20.52
C ASP A 9 13.31 -18.00 -19.48
N VAL A 10 13.35 -17.63 -18.20
CA VAL A 10 12.56 -18.25 -17.13
C VAL A 10 11.32 -17.40 -16.81
N PRO A 11 10.10 -17.94 -16.93
CA PRO A 11 8.89 -17.25 -16.53
C PRO A 11 8.73 -17.29 -15.00
N VAL A 12 8.64 -16.11 -14.38
CA VAL A 12 8.51 -15.93 -12.92
C VAL A 12 7.37 -14.95 -12.63
N LYS A 13 6.45 -15.30 -11.73
CA LYS A 13 5.45 -14.35 -11.23
C LYS A 13 6.03 -13.56 -10.06
N TYR A 14 5.59 -12.31 -9.92
CA TYR A 14 6.03 -11.46 -8.81
C TYR A 14 5.78 -12.12 -7.44
N GLU A 15 4.62 -12.74 -7.24
CA GLU A 15 4.26 -13.36 -5.97
C GLU A 15 5.10 -14.61 -5.65
N ASP A 16 5.57 -15.31 -6.68
CA ASP A 16 6.37 -16.52 -6.54
C ASP A 16 7.76 -16.24 -5.95
N LEU A 17 8.23 -14.98 -6.01
CA LEU A 17 9.47 -14.57 -5.36
C LEU A 17 9.38 -14.61 -3.82
N PHE A 18 8.18 -14.51 -3.24
CA PHE A 18 7.99 -14.33 -1.80
C PHE A 18 7.32 -15.53 -1.13
N ARG A 19 6.61 -16.34 -1.89
CA ARG A 19 5.80 -17.43 -1.33
C ARG A 19 6.60 -18.73 -1.19
N ALA A 20 6.34 -19.47 -0.12
CA ALA A 20 6.73 -20.87 -0.04
C ALA A 20 5.83 -21.70 -0.99
N PRO A 21 6.39 -22.60 -1.81
CA PRO A 21 5.59 -23.48 -2.66
C PRO A 21 4.75 -24.43 -1.80
N GLU A 22 3.45 -24.57 -2.11
CA GLU A 22 2.52 -25.38 -1.32
C GLU A 22 2.59 -26.88 -1.62
N LYS A 23 3.08 -27.29 -2.80
CA LYS A 23 3.12 -28.69 -3.24
C LYS A 23 4.37 -29.07 -4.03
N GLU A 24 4.74 -28.30 -5.05
CA GLU A 24 5.93 -28.54 -5.86
C GLU A 24 6.98 -27.47 -5.61
N GLY A 25 7.79 -27.67 -4.58
CA GLY A 25 8.89 -26.77 -4.23
C GLY A 25 10.24 -27.35 -4.57
N ALA A 26 11.11 -26.53 -5.18
CA ALA A 26 12.52 -26.86 -5.26
C ALA A 26 13.21 -26.52 -3.94
N VAL A 27 13.88 -27.50 -3.33
CA VAL A 27 14.68 -27.28 -2.12
C VAL A 27 16.14 -27.07 -2.51
N VAL A 28 16.68 -25.90 -2.17
CA VAL A 28 18.10 -25.59 -2.36
C VAL A 28 18.80 -25.69 -1.01
N SER A 29 19.75 -26.60 -0.89
CA SER A 29 20.57 -26.76 0.31
C SER A 29 21.89 -26.01 0.15
N VAL A 30 22.19 -25.07 1.05
CA VAL A 30 23.43 -24.29 1.03
C VAL A 30 24.24 -24.58 2.28
N ARG A 31 25.56 -24.81 2.13
CA ARG A 31 26.48 -24.90 3.26
C ARG A 31 27.04 -23.52 3.57
N VAL A 32 26.93 -23.10 4.82
CA VAL A 32 27.47 -21.85 5.33
C VAL A 32 28.25 -22.10 6.61
N HIS A 33 29.13 -21.17 6.97
CA HIS A 33 29.85 -21.23 8.24
C HIS A 33 28.88 -21.19 9.43
N LYS A 34 29.23 -21.86 10.55
CA LYS A 34 28.36 -21.97 11.73
C LYS A 34 27.93 -20.61 12.29
N SER A 35 28.87 -19.67 12.40
CA SER A 35 28.59 -18.30 12.88
C SER A 35 27.60 -17.54 11.97
N VAL A 36 27.67 -17.77 10.66
CA VAL A 36 26.74 -17.15 9.68
C VAL A 36 25.35 -17.74 9.87
N LYS A 37 25.25 -19.06 10.05
CA LYS A 37 23.96 -19.71 10.33
C LYS A 37 23.32 -19.12 11.60
N GLU A 38 24.08 -19.00 12.68
CA GLU A 38 23.58 -18.44 13.95
C GLU A 38 23.12 -16.98 13.80
N LEU A 39 23.87 -16.17 13.05
CA LEU A 39 23.48 -14.80 12.74
C LEU A 39 22.16 -14.74 11.96
N LEU A 40 22.02 -15.57 10.92
CA LEU A 40 20.80 -15.63 10.11
C LEU A 40 19.58 -16.07 10.93
N THR A 41 19.76 -17.04 11.84
CA THR A 41 18.68 -17.47 12.75
C THR A 41 18.22 -16.32 13.65
N LYS A 42 19.17 -15.61 14.29
CA LYS A 42 18.83 -14.46 15.14
C LYS A 42 18.17 -13.33 14.38
N LEU A 43 18.58 -13.08 13.14
CA LEU A 43 17.96 -12.07 12.28
C LEU A 43 16.51 -12.46 11.93
N ALA A 44 16.28 -13.71 11.53
CA ALA A 44 14.94 -14.20 11.22
C ALA A 44 13.99 -14.09 12.43
N GLU A 45 14.44 -14.48 13.63
CA GLU A 45 13.67 -14.34 14.86
C GLU A 45 13.35 -12.89 15.20
N LYS A 46 14.35 -12.00 15.08
CA LYS A 46 14.19 -10.56 15.35
C LYS A 46 13.18 -9.91 14.41
N GLU A 47 13.11 -10.36 13.17
CA GLU A 47 12.16 -9.88 12.16
C GLU A 47 10.80 -10.59 12.22
N GLY A 48 10.63 -11.57 13.12
CA GLY A 48 9.38 -12.31 13.28
C GLY A 48 9.06 -13.25 12.13
N LEU A 49 10.09 -13.74 11.43
CA LEU A 49 9.97 -14.64 10.28
C LEU A 49 9.93 -16.11 10.72
N ASP A 50 9.31 -16.96 9.91
CA ASP A 50 9.20 -18.42 10.09
C ASP A 50 10.50 -19.13 9.69
N GLY A 51 11.61 -18.64 10.26
CA GLY A 51 12.95 -19.20 10.14
C GLY A 51 13.81 -18.64 9.00
N VAL A 52 15.01 -19.23 8.88
CA VAL A 52 16.07 -18.77 7.96
C VAL A 52 15.65 -18.89 6.50
N SER A 53 14.82 -19.89 6.16
CA SER A 53 14.35 -20.12 4.80
C SER A 53 13.48 -18.97 4.29
N GLU A 54 12.65 -18.38 5.15
CA GLU A 54 11.82 -17.23 4.77
C GLU A 54 12.67 -15.97 4.62
N LEU A 55 13.58 -15.72 5.56
CA LEU A 55 14.55 -14.63 5.47
C LEU A 55 15.35 -14.67 4.16
N LEU A 56 15.91 -15.83 3.82
CA LEU A 56 16.66 -16.01 2.58
C LEU A 56 15.80 -15.80 1.35
N ARG A 57 14.53 -16.22 1.37
CA ARG A 57 13.60 -15.98 0.27
C ARG A 57 13.41 -14.49 0.03
N TYR A 58 13.21 -13.70 1.08
CA TYR A 58 13.08 -12.24 0.96
C TYR A 58 14.37 -11.56 0.50
N LEU A 59 15.53 -12.01 0.96
CA LEU A 59 16.82 -11.48 0.49
C LEU A 59 17.05 -11.77 -0.99
N VAL A 60 16.76 -13.00 -1.45
CA VAL A 60 16.86 -13.39 -2.86
C VAL A 60 15.85 -12.61 -3.71
N ALA A 61 14.61 -12.47 -3.24
CA ALA A 61 13.59 -11.66 -3.91
C ALA A 61 14.04 -10.21 -4.06
N GLY A 62 14.56 -9.60 -2.99
CA GLY A 62 15.09 -8.23 -3.02
C GLY A 62 16.26 -8.07 -4.00
N TYR A 63 17.18 -9.04 -4.05
CA TYR A 63 18.27 -9.05 -5.02
C TYR A 63 17.76 -9.13 -6.47
N ILE A 64 16.84 -10.06 -6.77
CA ILE A 64 16.27 -10.23 -8.11
C ILE A 64 15.51 -8.95 -8.52
N MET A 65 14.69 -8.39 -7.63
CA MET A 65 13.97 -7.14 -7.89
C MET A 65 14.92 -5.98 -8.18
N GLY A 66 15.98 -5.82 -7.37
CA GLY A 66 16.97 -4.75 -7.55
C GLY A 66 17.76 -4.91 -8.84
N LYS A 67 18.22 -6.13 -9.14
CA LYS A 67 19.03 -6.43 -10.33
C LYS A 67 18.26 -6.24 -11.63
N TYR A 68 17.02 -6.73 -11.68
CA TYR A 68 16.20 -6.69 -12.90
C TYR A 68 15.19 -5.53 -12.91
N LYS A 69 15.28 -4.61 -11.92
CA LYS A 69 14.38 -3.46 -11.75
C LYS A 69 12.89 -3.84 -11.81
N LEU A 70 12.55 -4.98 -11.20
CA LEU A 70 11.17 -5.44 -11.14
C LEU A 70 10.38 -4.52 -10.22
N VAL A 71 9.44 -3.78 -10.80
CA VAL A 71 8.49 -2.98 -10.04
C VAL A 71 7.29 -3.86 -9.75
N ARG A 72 6.74 -3.76 -8.53
CA ARG A 72 5.48 -4.43 -8.20
C ARG A 72 4.44 -4.01 -9.25
N PRO A 73 3.83 -4.95 -9.98
CA PRO A 73 2.85 -4.61 -10.99
C PRO A 73 1.72 -3.84 -10.30
N GLU A 74 1.41 -2.64 -10.81
CA GLU A 74 0.24 -1.91 -10.34
C GLU A 74 -0.97 -2.79 -10.59
N PRO A 75 -1.83 -3.03 -9.60
CA PRO A 75 -3.02 -3.83 -9.82
C PRO A 75 -3.83 -3.15 -10.91
N LYS A 76 -3.91 -3.78 -12.10
CA LYS A 76 -4.85 -3.36 -13.14
C LYS A 76 -6.24 -3.53 -12.57
N VAL A 77 -6.83 -2.44 -12.10
CA VAL A 77 -8.21 -2.37 -11.64
C VAL A 77 -9.09 -2.49 -12.89
N ILE A 78 -9.25 -3.71 -13.41
CA ILE A 78 -10.11 -4.00 -14.57
C ILE A 78 -11.60 -3.82 -14.15
N THR A 79 -11.89 -3.93 -12.86
CA THR A 79 -13.22 -3.75 -12.29
C THR A 79 -13.12 -3.13 -10.89
N GLN A 80 -14.13 -2.35 -10.51
CA GLN A 80 -14.26 -1.86 -9.13
C GLN A 80 -14.11 -3.02 -8.13
N PRO A 81 -13.37 -2.83 -7.04
CA PRO A 81 -13.16 -3.87 -6.04
C PRO A 81 -14.51 -4.31 -5.46
N ILE A 82 -14.77 -5.64 -5.45
CA ILE A 82 -15.90 -6.22 -4.74
C ILE A 82 -15.52 -6.28 -3.26
N PHE A 83 -16.30 -5.61 -2.42
CA PHE A 83 -16.09 -5.56 -0.98
C PHE A 83 -16.66 -6.82 -0.33
N LEU A 84 -15.81 -7.62 0.33
CA LEU A 84 -16.23 -8.71 1.20
C LEU A 84 -16.13 -8.23 2.65
N ASN A 85 -17.26 -7.96 3.29
CA ASN A 85 -17.29 -7.62 4.72
C ASN A 85 -17.06 -8.89 5.53
N VAL A 86 -15.80 -9.12 5.94
CA VAL A 86 -15.49 -10.14 6.94
C VAL A 86 -15.53 -9.47 8.30
N ASN A 87 -16.60 -9.72 9.07
CA ASN A 87 -16.70 -9.27 10.45
C ASN A 87 -15.71 -10.07 11.31
N ILE A 88 -14.53 -9.52 11.55
CA ILE A 88 -13.57 -10.08 12.52
C ILE A 88 -13.78 -9.32 13.83
N SER A 89 -14.51 -9.93 14.76
CA SER A 89 -14.66 -9.45 16.12
C SER A 89 -13.30 -9.42 16.82
N LYS A 90 -12.57 -8.29 16.77
CA LYS A 90 -11.31 -8.08 17.51
C LYS A 90 -11.57 -7.21 18.73
N LYS A 91 -11.67 -7.86 19.89
CA LYS A 91 -11.96 -7.27 21.20
C LYS A 91 -10.68 -6.92 21.99
N ALA A 92 -9.58 -6.49 21.35
CA ALA A 92 -8.27 -6.44 22.03
C ALA A 92 -7.28 -5.34 21.59
N ILE A 93 -7.72 -4.21 21.02
CA ILE A 93 -6.80 -3.13 20.60
C ILE A 93 -7.41 -1.75 20.94
N GLU A 94 -7.67 -1.47 22.23
CA GLU A 94 -8.27 -0.18 22.63
C GLU A 94 -7.26 0.82 23.25
N GLU A 95 -6.13 0.41 23.84
CA GLU A 95 -5.38 1.37 24.69
C GLU A 95 -4.20 2.11 24.03
N HIS A 96 -3.77 1.77 22.81
CA HIS A 96 -2.68 2.47 22.10
C HIS A 96 -3.10 3.19 20.81
N THR A 97 -4.39 3.15 20.48
CA THR A 97 -4.94 3.59 19.19
C THR A 97 -5.42 5.05 19.22
N ASP A 98 -5.73 5.59 20.40
CA ASP A 98 -6.41 6.89 20.56
C ASP A 98 -5.58 8.12 20.13
N MET A 99 -4.31 8.24 20.53
CA MET A 99 -3.51 9.42 20.16
C MET A 99 -3.18 9.47 18.66
N ALA A 100 -2.91 8.31 18.05
CA ALA A 100 -2.64 8.22 16.61
C ALA A 100 -3.91 8.47 15.78
N GLN A 101 -5.07 8.00 16.26
CA GLN A 101 -6.37 8.30 15.66
C GLN A 101 -6.73 9.78 15.77
N MET A 102 -6.51 10.42 16.92
CA MET A 102 -6.76 11.86 17.10
C MET A 102 -5.89 12.73 16.19
N GLY A 103 -4.57 12.46 16.13
CA GLY A 103 -3.67 13.21 15.24
C GLY A 103 -4.03 13.02 13.77
N LEU A 104 -4.38 11.80 13.37
CA LEU A 104 -4.83 11.51 12.01
C LEU A 104 -6.13 12.25 11.67
N LYS A 105 -7.08 12.31 12.61
CA LYS A 105 -8.35 13.01 12.41
C LYS A 105 -8.15 14.51 12.18
N MET A 106 -7.28 15.14 12.95
CA MET A 106 -6.93 16.56 12.75
C MET A 106 -6.34 16.81 11.35
N GLU A 107 -5.40 15.97 10.90
CA GLU A 107 -4.83 16.09 9.55
C GLU A 107 -5.88 15.91 8.45
N ILE A 108 -6.85 15.02 8.66
CA ILE A 108 -7.96 14.79 7.72
C ILE A 108 -8.88 16.01 7.68
N ASP A 109 -9.26 16.56 8.84
CA ASP A 109 -10.14 17.73 8.93
C ASP A 109 -9.52 18.97 8.26
N GLU A 110 -8.21 19.17 8.43
CA GLU A 110 -7.47 20.22 7.74
C GLU A 110 -7.50 20.04 6.21
N LEU A 111 -7.24 18.82 5.74
CA LEU A 111 -7.28 18.51 4.31
C LEU A 111 -8.68 18.68 3.72
N ILE A 112 -9.72 18.30 4.47
CA ILE A 112 -11.11 18.48 4.08
C ILE A 112 -11.40 19.97 3.91
N LYS A 113 -11.03 20.79 4.89
CA LYS A 113 -11.24 22.24 4.86
C LYS A 113 -10.48 22.90 3.70
N GLU A 114 -9.21 22.56 3.52
CA GLU A 114 -8.38 23.04 2.41
C GLU A 114 -8.99 22.67 1.05
N SER A 115 -9.43 21.42 0.91
CA SER A 115 -10.04 20.93 -0.33
C SER A 115 -11.37 21.60 -0.63
N MET A 116 -12.23 21.82 0.36
CA MET A 116 -13.51 22.52 0.18
C MET A 116 -13.31 23.99 -0.24
N ASP A 117 -12.34 24.69 0.34
CA ASP A 117 -12.02 26.07 -0.05
C ASP A 117 -11.57 26.15 -1.51
N VAL A 118 -10.70 25.22 -1.94
CA VAL A 118 -10.23 25.15 -3.33
C VAL A 118 -11.37 24.82 -4.28
N ILE A 119 -12.20 23.84 -3.96
CA ILE A 119 -13.39 23.51 -4.76
C ILE A 119 -14.31 24.73 -4.87
N GLY A 120 -14.50 25.48 -3.78
CA GLY A 120 -15.28 26.71 -3.77
C GLY A 120 -14.69 27.80 -4.66
N LYS A 121 -13.36 27.98 -4.64
CA LYS A 121 -12.65 28.95 -5.50
C LYS A 121 -12.68 28.55 -6.98
N VAL A 122 -12.60 27.26 -7.29
CA VAL A 122 -12.75 26.75 -8.66
C VAL A 122 -14.16 26.98 -9.17
N LYS A 123 -15.20 26.66 -8.38
CA LYS A 123 -16.61 26.92 -8.74
C LYS A 123 -16.91 28.40 -8.97
N LYS A 124 -16.22 29.30 -8.27
CA LYS A 124 -16.32 30.76 -8.44
C LYS A 124 -15.49 31.30 -9.61
N GLY A 125 -14.75 30.44 -10.34
CA GLY A 125 -13.87 30.85 -11.43
C GLY A 125 -12.61 31.59 -11.00
N VAL A 126 -12.28 31.59 -9.70
CA VAL A 126 -11.09 32.28 -9.14
C VAL A 126 -9.82 31.47 -9.42
N ILE A 127 -9.93 30.15 -9.44
CA ILE A 127 -8.84 29.22 -9.72
C ILE A 127 -9.17 28.45 -10.98
N ASN A 128 -8.27 28.48 -11.97
CA ASN A 128 -8.34 27.58 -13.10
C ASN A 128 -7.85 26.18 -12.66
N PRO A 129 -8.68 25.13 -12.77
CA PRO A 129 -8.27 23.80 -12.36
C PRO A 129 -7.33 23.12 -13.37
N LYS A 130 -7.28 23.61 -14.63
CA LYS A 130 -6.44 23.03 -15.68
C LYS A 130 -4.96 23.14 -15.35
N GLY A 131 -4.26 22.00 -15.37
CA GLY A 131 -2.82 21.93 -15.09
C GLY A 131 -2.44 22.35 -13.68
N ASN A 132 -3.42 22.51 -12.78
CA ASN A 132 -3.16 23.02 -11.44
C ASN A 132 -2.53 21.94 -10.56
N GLU A 133 -1.21 22.03 -10.36
CA GLU A 133 -0.46 21.09 -9.54
C GLU A 133 -0.98 21.00 -8.11
N TYR A 134 -1.49 22.10 -7.57
CA TYR A 134 -1.98 22.15 -6.19
C TYR A 134 -3.25 21.30 -6.02
N ILE A 135 -4.21 21.40 -6.96
CA ILE A 135 -5.40 20.52 -6.99
C ILE A 135 -4.98 19.04 -7.11
N ARG A 136 -3.99 18.76 -7.97
CA ARG A 136 -3.45 17.40 -8.13
C ARG A 136 -2.80 16.88 -6.85
N ARG A 137 -2.07 17.73 -6.12
CA ARG A 137 -1.48 17.40 -4.81
C ARG A 137 -2.57 17.11 -3.77
N LEU A 138 -3.64 17.91 -3.72
CA LEU A 138 -4.77 17.69 -2.82
C LEU A 138 -5.49 16.38 -3.09
N ARG A 139 -5.77 16.07 -4.37
CA ARG A 139 -6.34 14.78 -4.78
C ARG A 139 -5.47 13.61 -4.33
N ASN A 140 -4.15 13.69 -4.55
CA ASN A 140 -3.23 12.63 -4.16
C ASN A 140 -3.10 12.50 -2.63
N LYS A 141 -3.15 13.62 -1.89
CA LYS A 141 -3.23 13.59 -0.42
C LYS A 141 -4.51 12.91 0.05
N ALA A 142 -5.67 13.24 -0.53
CA ALA A 142 -6.95 12.63 -0.18
C ALA A 142 -6.89 11.09 -0.29
N VAL A 143 -6.32 10.55 -1.37
CA VAL A 143 -6.12 9.09 -1.53
C VAL A 143 -5.23 8.51 -0.42
N LYS A 144 -4.13 9.18 -0.06
CA LYS A 144 -3.25 8.71 1.03
C LYS A 144 -3.97 8.68 2.37
N TYR A 145 -4.79 9.69 2.67
CA TYR A 145 -5.54 9.78 3.91
C TYR A 145 -6.74 8.82 3.94
N MET A 146 -7.34 8.48 2.80
CA MET A 146 -8.37 7.42 2.72
C MET A 146 -7.82 6.06 3.16
N ILE A 147 -6.61 5.69 2.73
CA ILE A 147 -5.95 4.44 3.14
C ILE A 147 -5.70 4.43 4.65
N LYS A 148 -5.26 5.56 5.21
CA LYS A 148 -5.06 5.70 6.66
C LYS A 148 -6.39 5.61 7.40
N ALA A 149 -7.43 6.34 6.98
CA ALA A 149 -8.76 6.32 7.60
C ALA A 149 -9.32 4.89 7.71
N LEU A 150 -9.21 4.09 6.65
CA LEU A 150 -9.61 2.68 6.66
C LEU A 150 -8.78 1.82 7.63
N LYS A 151 -7.47 2.04 7.70
CA LYS A 151 -6.58 1.32 8.63
C LYS A 151 -6.95 1.56 10.10
N TYR A 152 -7.49 2.73 10.41
CA TYR A 152 -7.81 3.16 11.77
C TYR A 152 -9.32 3.15 12.09
N GLY A 153 -10.17 2.64 11.20
CA GLY A 153 -11.62 2.53 11.44
C GLY A 153 -12.40 3.85 11.38
N LEU A 154 -11.88 4.87 10.68
CA LEU A 154 -12.51 6.19 10.54
C LEU A 154 -13.42 6.24 9.29
N GLU A 155 -14.57 5.57 9.35
CA GLU A 155 -15.46 5.38 8.20
C GLU A 155 -16.12 6.68 7.71
N GLU A 156 -16.57 7.55 8.61
CA GLU A 156 -17.18 8.84 8.24
C GLU A 156 -16.21 9.74 7.48
N ASP A 157 -14.96 9.78 7.94
CA ASP A 157 -13.92 10.61 7.36
C ASP A 157 -13.43 10.06 6.01
N TYR A 158 -13.45 8.72 5.87
CA TYR A 158 -13.23 8.07 4.58
C TYR A 158 -14.26 8.50 3.52
N GLU A 159 -15.56 8.50 3.83
CA GLU A 159 -16.61 8.90 2.87
C GLU A 159 -16.51 10.38 2.48
N LYS A 160 -16.14 11.26 3.42
CA LYS A 160 -15.85 12.67 3.13
C LYS A 160 -14.66 12.82 2.18
N LEU A 161 -13.55 12.13 2.45
CA LEU A 161 -12.35 12.17 1.61
C LEU A 161 -12.59 11.59 0.22
N LYS A 162 -13.41 10.54 0.10
CA LYS A 162 -13.82 9.94 -1.16
C LYS A 162 -14.61 10.93 -2.02
N THR A 163 -15.58 11.61 -1.42
CA THR A 163 -16.38 12.65 -2.10
C THR A 163 -15.47 13.78 -2.62
N ILE A 164 -14.52 14.22 -1.81
CA ILE A 164 -13.52 15.22 -2.20
C ILE A 164 -12.65 14.71 -3.35
N GLN A 165 -12.12 13.50 -3.24
CA GLN A 165 -11.24 12.93 -4.26
C GLN A 165 -11.96 12.82 -5.61
N MET A 166 -13.22 12.37 -5.62
CA MET A 166 -14.05 12.33 -6.83
C MET A 166 -14.24 13.74 -7.39
N THR A 167 -14.64 14.70 -6.56
CA THR A 167 -14.86 16.09 -6.98
C THR A 167 -13.59 16.73 -7.56
N LEU A 168 -12.43 16.55 -6.93
CA LEU A 168 -11.16 17.09 -7.44
C LEU A 168 -10.71 16.40 -8.73
N THR A 169 -11.06 15.12 -8.91
CA THR A 169 -10.79 14.38 -10.15
C THR A 169 -11.65 14.91 -11.28
N THR A 170 -12.95 15.05 -11.03
CA THR A 170 -13.90 15.68 -11.93
C THR A 170 -13.45 17.09 -12.30
N LEU A 171 -13.02 17.94 -11.37
CA LEU A 171 -12.52 19.29 -11.69
C LEU A 171 -11.25 19.30 -12.56
N LEU A 172 -10.43 18.25 -12.50
CA LEU A 172 -9.23 18.10 -13.34
C LEU A 172 -9.56 17.51 -14.72
N GLU A 173 -10.63 16.72 -14.82
CA GLU A 173 -11.05 15.98 -16.01
C GLU A 173 -12.16 16.67 -16.80
N GLU A 174 -13.03 17.46 -16.16
CA GLU A 174 -14.13 18.19 -16.79
C GLU A 174 -13.60 19.27 -17.74
N GLN A 175 -13.72 18.90 -19.02
CA GLN A 175 -14.30 19.73 -20.07
C GLN A 175 -15.74 19.28 -20.28
#